data_AF-A0A418WUB3-F1
#
_entry.id   AF-A0A418WUB3-F1
#
_cell.length_a   1.000
_cell.length_b   1.000
_cell.length_c   1.000
_cell.angle_alpha   90.00
_cell.angle_beta   90.00
_cell.angle_gamma   90.00
#
_symmetry.space_group_name_H-M   'P 1'
#
loop_
_entity.id
_entity.type
_entity.pdbx_description
1 polymer ?
#
loop_
_entity_poly.entity_id
_entity_poly.type
_entity_poly.pdbx_seq_one_letter_code
_entity_poly.pdbx_strand_id
1 'polypeptide(L)' 'MQRGDVCARAGHPVTANPYQPNTAAYFQWHADWHDFLARCPKTPQQRQDRSKFEKLATMYRRQASAAALTDTHGEAGR' A
#
# COMPACT_ATOMS: atom_id res chain seq x y z
N MET A 1 -14.00 -4.04 -4.12
CA MET A 1 -12.57 -3.66 -4.15
C MET A 1 -11.85 -4.39 -3.02
N GLN A 2 -10.75 -5.09 -3.32
CA GLN A 2 -10.03 -5.91 -2.33
C GLN A 2 -8.99 -5.03 -1.60
N ARG A 3 -8.90 -5.14 -0.26
CA ARG A 3 -7.98 -4.36 0.56
C ARG A 3 -6.62 -5.06 0.72
N GLY A 4 -5.54 -4.28 0.82
CA GLY A 4 -4.18 -4.82 0.87
C GLY A 4 -3.89 -5.65 2.13
N ASP A 5 -4.45 -5.28 3.26
CA ASP A 5 -4.35 -6.01 4.53
C ASP A 5 -5.01 -7.40 4.45
N VAL A 6 -6.17 -7.49 3.80
CA VAL A 6 -6.87 -8.77 3.57
C VAL A 6 -6.02 -9.69 2.69
N CYS A 7 -5.42 -9.15 1.62
CA CYS A 7 -4.53 -9.91 0.74
C CYS A 7 -3.27 -10.39 1.49
N ALA A 8 -2.63 -9.52 2.27
CA ALA A 8 -1.47 -9.87 3.08
C ALA A 8 -1.81 -10.96 4.11
N ARG A 9 -2.99 -10.87 4.75
CA ARG A 9 -3.51 -11.87 5.67
C ARG A 9 -3.76 -13.21 4.99
N ALA A 10 -4.25 -13.24 3.77
CA ALA A 10 -4.42 -14.47 2.98
C ALA A 10 -3.09 -15.01 2.43
N GLY A 11 -2.00 -14.23 2.48
CA GLY A 11 -0.68 -14.64 1.98
C GLY A 11 -0.49 -14.37 0.48
N HIS A 12 -1.35 -13.54 -0.12
CA HIS A 12 -1.15 -13.09 -1.49
C HIS A 12 0.10 -12.21 -1.59
N PRO A 13 0.90 -12.34 -2.67
CA PRO A 13 2.07 -11.52 -2.88
C PRO A 13 1.66 -10.06 -3.13
N VAL A 14 2.59 -9.13 -2.88
CA VAL A 14 2.36 -7.70 -3.14
C VAL A 14 2.06 -7.40 -4.62
N THR A 15 2.52 -8.26 -5.53
CA THR A 15 2.25 -8.17 -6.97
C THR A 15 0.80 -8.52 -7.36
N ALA A 16 0.00 -9.01 -6.42
CA ALA A 16 -1.43 -9.27 -6.62
C ALA A 16 -2.30 -8.01 -6.48
N ASN A 17 -1.68 -6.83 -6.38
CA ASN A 17 -2.38 -5.55 -6.36
C ASN A 17 -3.24 -5.38 -7.63
N PRO A 18 -4.58 -5.25 -7.51
CA PRO A 18 -5.46 -5.17 -8.67
C PRO A 18 -5.58 -3.75 -9.26
N TYR A 19 -5.03 -2.74 -8.58
CA TYR A 19 -5.16 -1.34 -9.02
C TYR A 19 -4.09 -0.98 -10.04
N GLN A 20 -4.44 -0.06 -10.95
CA GLN A 20 -3.49 0.45 -11.92
C GLN A 20 -2.31 1.14 -11.21
N PRO A 21 -1.06 0.93 -11.66
CA PRO A 21 0.11 1.58 -11.06
C PRO A 21 -0.04 3.10 -10.98
N ASN A 22 0.60 3.71 -9.97
CA ASN A 22 0.63 5.15 -9.73
C ASN A 22 -0.73 5.83 -9.43
N THR A 23 -1.77 5.06 -9.15
CA THR A 23 -3.05 5.59 -8.67
C THR A 23 -3.08 5.69 -7.14
N ALA A 24 -3.95 6.54 -6.59
CA ALA A 24 -4.17 6.63 -5.15
C ALA A 24 -4.57 5.26 -4.55
N ALA A 25 -5.43 4.50 -5.25
CA ALA A 25 -5.85 3.17 -4.84
C ALA A 25 -4.69 2.15 -4.84
N TYR A 26 -3.80 2.22 -5.83
CA TYR A 26 -2.60 1.39 -5.87
C TYR A 26 -1.69 1.64 -4.66
N PHE A 27 -1.40 2.92 -4.37
CA PHE A 27 -0.57 3.27 -3.23
C PHE A 27 -1.24 2.92 -1.89
N GLN A 28 -2.55 3.15 -1.76
CA GLN A 28 -3.28 2.79 -0.55
C GLN A 28 -3.26 1.29 -0.29
N TRP A 29 -3.44 0.47 -1.34
CA TRP A 29 -3.36 -0.98 -1.20
C TRP A 29 -1.96 -1.45 -0.76
N HIS A 30 -0.89 -0.89 -1.35
CA HIS A 30 0.48 -1.19 -0.92
C HIS A 30 0.72 -0.81 0.54
N ALA A 31 0.21 0.34 0.97
CA ALA A 31 0.32 0.79 2.35
C ALA A 31 -0.33 -0.21 3.32
N ASP A 32 -1.56 -0.64 3.04
CA ASP A 32 -2.30 -1.59 3.87
C ASP A 32 -1.62 -2.96 3.92
N TRP A 33 -1.08 -3.44 2.79
CA TRP A 33 -0.37 -4.71 2.70
C TRP A 33 0.91 -4.71 3.55
N HIS A 34 1.72 -3.64 3.46
CA HIS A 34 2.95 -3.50 4.24
C HIS A 34 2.67 -3.25 5.73
N ASP A 35 1.65 -2.45 6.07
CA ASP A 35 1.25 -2.22 7.47
C ASP A 35 0.86 -3.53 8.15
N PHE A 36 0.10 -4.39 7.45
CA PHE A 36 -0.26 -5.70 7.97
C PHE A 36 0.97 -6.57 8.24
N LEU A 37 1.95 -6.64 7.33
CA LEU A 37 3.17 -7.43 7.56
C LEU A 37 4.06 -6.89 8.66
N ALA A 38 4.10 -5.56 8.85
CA ALA A 38 4.79 -4.96 9.99
C ALA A 38 4.18 -5.38 11.33
N ARG A 39 2.84 -5.42 11.40
CA ARG A 39 2.08 -5.76 12.62
C ARG A 39 2.00 -7.26 12.88
N CYS A 40 1.89 -8.04 11.81
CA CYS A 40 1.66 -9.49 11.84
C CYS A 40 2.64 -10.23 10.92
N PRO A 41 3.95 -10.19 11.20
CA PRO A 41 4.96 -10.89 10.39
C PRO A 41 4.77 -12.41 10.50
N LYS A 42 4.70 -13.09 9.35
CA LYS A 42 4.45 -14.53 9.25
C LYS A 42 5.73 -15.35 9.16
N THR A 43 6.81 -14.77 8.64
CA THR A 43 8.12 -15.45 8.50
C THR A 43 9.21 -14.78 9.35
N PRO A 44 10.29 -15.48 9.71
CA PRO A 44 11.43 -14.87 10.41
C PRO A 44 12.03 -13.67 9.66
N GLN A 45 12.12 -13.77 8.33
CA GLN A 45 12.57 -12.67 7.47
C GLN A 45 11.65 -11.46 7.60
N GLN A 46 10.33 -11.66 7.60
CA GLN A 46 9.37 -10.56 7.77
C GLN A 46 9.49 -9.88 9.14
N ARG A 47 9.85 -10.61 10.20
CA ARG A 47 10.12 -10.02 11.52
C ARG A 47 11.35 -9.12 11.48
N GLN A 48 12.42 -9.56 10.81
CA GLN A 48 13.64 -8.76 10.63
C GLN A 48 13.36 -7.51 9.78
N ASP A 49 12.53 -7.64 8.76
CA ASP A 49 12.14 -6.56 7.85
C ASP A 49 11.00 -5.66 8.40
N ARG A 50 10.58 -5.82 9.66
CA ARG A 50 9.44 -5.07 10.23
C ARG A 50 9.57 -3.57 10.01
N SER A 51 10.71 -2.97 10.39
CA SER A 51 10.93 -1.53 10.25
C SER A 51 10.99 -1.08 8.79
N LYS A 52 11.38 -1.97 7.86
CA LYS A 52 11.29 -1.70 6.42
C LYS A 52 9.82 -1.64 5.99
N PHE A 53 8.99 -2.57 6.44
CA PHE A 53 7.55 -2.54 6.15
C PHE A 53 6.85 -1.31 6.74
N GLU A 54 7.19 -0.89 7.96
CA GLU A 54 6.65 0.34 8.57
C GLU A 54 7.00 1.60 7.74
N LYS A 55 8.25 1.67 7.26
CA LYS A 55 8.70 2.76 6.37
C LYS A 55 7.98 2.73 5.02
N LEU A 56 7.83 1.55 4.41
CA LEU A 56 7.12 1.40 3.15
C LEU A 56 5.65 1.79 3.29
N ALA A 57 4.97 1.33 4.35
CA ALA A 57 3.58 1.70 4.62
C ALA A 57 3.41 3.22 4.74
N THR A 58 4.31 3.88 5.46
CA THR A 58 4.31 5.35 5.60
C THR A 58 4.55 6.06 4.27
N MET A 59 5.53 5.61 3.49
CA MET A 59 5.84 6.18 2.18
C MET A 59 4.65 6.07 1.23
N TYR A 60 4.03 4.88 1.15
CA TYR A 60 2.88 4.65 0.29
C TYR A 60 1.64 5.43 0.73
N ARG A 61 1.40 5.63 2.03
CA ARG A 61 0.32 6.53 2.49
C ARG A 61 0.52 7.96 1.99
N ARG A 62 1.75 8.47 2.06
CA ARG A 62 2.07 9.81 1.54
C ARG A 62 1.85 9.90 0.02
N GLN A 63 2.25 8.86 -0.73
CA GLN A 63 2.00 8.80 -2.17
C GLN A 63 0.52 8.69 -2.51
N ALA A 64 -0.26 7.93 -1.74
CA ALA A 64 -1.71 7.84 -1.90
C ALA A 64 -2.38 9.20 -1.71
N SER A 65 -2.01 9.93 -0.66
CA SER A 65 -2.51 11.30 -0.43
C SER A 65 -2.11 12.25 -1.55
N ALA A 66 -0.85 12.21 -2.00
CA ALA A 66 -0.37 13.04 -3.10
C ALA A 66 -1.12 12.75 -4.42
N ALA A 67 -1.27 11.47 -4.77
CA ALA A 67 -1.98 11.04 -5.97
C ALA A 67 -3.46 11.44 -5.95
N ALA A 68 -4.13 11.32 -4.80
CA ALA A 68 -5.52 11.76 -4.64
C ALA A 68 -5.68 13.28 -4.85
N LEU A 69 -4.72 14.08 -4.39
CA LEU A 69 -4.72 15.52 -4.60
C LEU A 69 -4.49 15.89 -6.07
N THR A 70 -3.63 15.16 -6.79
CA THR A 70 -3.38 15.38 -8.22
C THR A 70 -4.60 15.00 -9.07
N ASP A 71 -5.27 13.89 -8.76
CA ASP A 71 -6.50 13.46 -9.43
C ASP A 71 -7.60 14.52 -9.30
N THR A 72 -7.72 15.14 -8.13
CA THR A 72 -8.69 16.21 -7.85
C THR A 72 -8.33 17.55 -8.53
N HIS A 73 -7.04 17.83 -8.77
CA HIS A 73 -6.59 19.09 -9.39
C HIS A 73 -6.58 19.07 -10.92
N GLY A 74 -6.72 17.88 -11.54
CA GLY A 74 -6.75 17.74 -13.00
C GLY A 74 -8.05 18.20 -13.67
N GLU A 75 -9.15 18.33 -12.92
CA GLU A 75 -10.48 18.69 -13.46
C GLU A 75 -10.83 20.18 -13.37
N ALA A 76 -9.99 21.03 -12.76
CA ALA A 76 -10.29 22.46 -12.56
C ALA A 76 -9.61 23.40 -13.59
N GLY A 77 -9.18 22.89 -14.75
CA GLY A 77 -8.37 23.64 -15.71
C GLY A 77 -8.63 23.33 -17.18
N ARG A 78 -9.90 23.26 -17.60
CA ARG A 78 -10.26 23.28 -19.01
C ARG A 78 -11.39 24.25 -19.31
#